data_AF-A0A2K0TTZ0-F1
#
_entry.id   AF-A0A2K0TTZ0-F1
#
_cell.length_a   1.000
_cell.length_b   1.000
_cell.length_c   1.000
_cell.angle_alpha   90.00
_cell.angle_beta   90.00
_cell.angle_gamma   90.00
#
_symmetry.space_group_name_H-M   'P 1'
#
loop_
_entity.id
_entity.type
_entity.pdbx_description
1 polymer ?
#
loop_
_entity_poly.entity_id
_entity_poly.type
_entity_poly.pdbx_seq_one_letter_code
_entity_poly.pdbx_strand_id
1 'polypeptide(L)'
;MQGFSAIYIIIDALDECPMLNNERKGLLHALRHILKAAPDSLHVLCTSRKEMDIEKAITPLLIESWGAEIDLSTQRKALDDDIGKYIDSILEDDEYDTWGNDFKEELRNALMEKADGMFQYVRCQFENLQKLSSMDAVRKALRDLPSGLDATYDRILWSIDEDFQPQVIASLKWLAFSVVPLEIDQLAEIFMLPSKSDDGFDSMPRLFLPRMY
;
A
#
# COMPACT_ATOMS: atom_id res chain seq x y z
N MET A 1 1.69 -28.56 -32.18
CA MET A 1 2.51 -27.86 -31.17
C MET A 1 2.22 -28.51 -29.84
N GLN A 2 3.20 -29.14 -29.19
CA GLN A 2 3.05 -29.54 -27.78
C GLN A 2 3.07 -28.24 -26.97
N GLY A 3 1.88 -27.81 -26.53
CA GLY A 3 1.73 -26.61 -25.70
C GLY A 3 2.24 -26.85 -24.28
N PHE A 4 2.33 -25.77 -23.50
CA PHE A 4 2.58 -25.85 -22.07
C PHE A 4 1.46 -26.61 -21.35
N SER A 5 1.82 -27.47 -20.39
CA SER A 5 0.86 -28.20 -19.57
C SER A 5 0.07 -27.29 -18.62
N ALA A 6 0.66 -26.15 -18.24
CA ALA A 6 0.01 -25.09 -17.47
C ALA A 6 0.68 -23.74 -17.80
N ILE A 7 -0.10 -22.67 -17.83
CA ILE A 7 0.33 -21.28 -18.00
C ILE A 7 -0.33 -20.47 -16.90
N TYR A 8 0.43 -19.63 -16.20
CA TYR A 8 -0.08 -18.77 -15.13
C TYR A 8 0.13 -17.30 -15.51
N ILE A 9 -0.92 -16.49 -15.38
CA ILE A 9 -0.86 -15.04 -15.50
C ILE A 9 -1.29 -14.46 -14.15
N ILE A 10 -0.40 -13.70 -13.52
CA ILE A 10 -0.68 -13.01 -12.26
C ILE A 10 -0.66 -11.52 -12.55
N ILE A 11 -1.76 -10.84 -12.25
CA ILE A 11 -1.90 -9.40 -12.39
C ILE A 11 -2.14 -8.85 -11.00
N ASP A 12 -1.13 -8.18 -10.46
CA ASP A 12 -1.23 -7.53 -9.17
C ASP A 12 -1.65 -6.07 -9.35
N ALA A 13 -2.57 -5.61 -8.51
CA ALA A 13 -3.11 -4.25 -8.47
C ALA A 13 -3.58 -3.71 -9.84
N LEU A 14 -4.50 -4.42 -10.49
CA LEU A 14 -5.05 -4.05 -11.79
C LEU A 14 -5.64 -2.63 -11.83
N ASP A 15 -6.12 -2.10 -10.70
CA ASP A 15 -6.62 -0.73 -10.57
C ASP A 15 -5.54 0.34 -10.81
N GLU A 16 -4.27 0.02 -10.56
CA GLU A 16 -3.13 0.90 -10.80
C GLU A 16 -2.77 0.99 -12.31
N CYS A 17 -3.40 0.18 -13.16
CA CYS A 17 -3.28 0.34 -14.61
C CYS A 17 -3.92 1.68 -15.04
N PRO A 18 -3.18 2.58 -15.72
CA PRO A 18 -3.69 3.89 -16.05
C PRO A 18 -4.96 3.85 -16.90
N MET A 19 -5.89 4.76 -16.59
CA MET A 19 -7.02 5.02 -17.49
C MET A 19 -6.63 5.89 -18.70
N LEU A 20 -5.45 6.52 -18.65
CA LEU A 20 -4.93 7.36 -19.73
C LEU A 20 -4.79 6.52 -21.00
N ASN A 21 -5.06 7.13 -22.15
CA ASN A 21 -4.94 6.48 -23.47
C ASN A 21 -5.73 5.16 -23.63
N ASN A 22 -6.72 4.89 -22.77
CA ASN A 22 -7.46 3.62 -22.70
C ASN A 22 -6.60 2.39 -22.36
N GLU A 23 -5.47 2.54 -21.67
CA GLU A 23 -4.58 1.41 -21.34
C GLU A 23 -5.30 0.33 -20.53
N ARG A 24 -5.91 0.69 -19.39
CA ARG A 24 -6.70 -0.25 -18.57
C ARG A 24 -7.83 -0.91 -19.35
N LYS A 25 -8.54 -0.14 -20.17
CA LYS A 25 -9.62 -0.65 -21.02
C LYS A 25 -9.10 -1.65 -22.06
N GLY A 26 -7.95 -1.37 -22.66
CA GLY A 26 -7.26 -2.27 -23.59
C GLY A 26 -6.83 -3.57 -22.91
N LEU A 27 -6.26 -3.48 -21.71
CA LEU A 27 -5.87 -4.61 -20.89
C LEU A 27 -7.09 -5.49 -20.54
N LEU A 28 -8.16 -4.90 -20.00
CA LEU A 28 -9.41 -5.61 -19.68
C LEU A 28 -10.01 -6.29 -20.92
N HIS A 29 -9.97 -5.62 -22.08
CA HIS A 29 -10.42 -6.21 -23.33
C HIS A 29 -9.57 -7.42 -23.74
N ALA A 30 -8.24 -7.29 -23.68
CA ALA A 30 -7.32 -8.37 -24.00
C ALA A 30 -7.52 -9.57 -23.06
N LEU A 31 -7.63 -9.35 -21.75
CA LEU A 31 -7.90 -10.40 -20.77
C LEU A 31 -9.19 -11.16 -21.07
N ARG A 32 -10.25 -10.42 -21.40
CA ARG A 32 -11.53 -11.02 -21.80
C ARG A 32 -11.38 -11.89 -23.04
N HIS A 33 -10.59 -11.47 -24.03
CA HIS A 33 -10.34 -12.25 -25.24
C HIS A 33 -9.50 -13.50 -24.96
N ILE A 34 -8.46 -13.38 -24.14
CA ILE A 34 -7.60 -14.48 -23.73
C ILE A 34 -8.42 -15.53 -22.98
N LEU A 35 -9.19 -15.13 -21.97
CA LEU A 35 -9.99 -16.03 -21.13
C LEU A 35 -11.09 -16.75 -21.93
N LYS A 36 -11.70 -16.10 -22.93
CA LYS A 36 -12.70 -16.73 -23.81
C LYS A 36 -12.10 -17.73 -24.81
N ALA A 37 -10.86 -17.51 -25.21
CA ALA A 37 -10.14 -18.41 -26.11
C ALA A 37 -9.33 -19.48 -25.35
N ALA A 38 -9.33 -19.42 -24.02
CA ALA A 38 -8.34 -20.08 -23.19
C ALA A 38 -8.46 -21.61 -23.25
N PRO A 39 -7.32 -22.33 -23.36
CA PRO A 39 -7.27 -23.76 -23.08
C PRO A 39 -7.37 -24.03 -21.57
N ASP A 40 -7.77 -25.25 -21.19
CA ASP A 40 -7.87 -25.70 -19.78
C ASP A 40 -6.57 -25.54 -18.96
N SER A 41 -5.43 -25.36 -19.64
CA SER A 41 -4.12 -25.16 -19.02
C SER A 41 -3.83 -23.71 -18.61
N LEU A 42 -4.70 -22.74 -18.90
CA LEU A 42 -4.49 -21.35 -18.51
C LEU A 42 -5.11 -21.06 -17.14
N HIS A 43 -4.32 -20.45 -16.26
CA HIS A 43 -4.73 -19.99 -14.94
C HIS A 43 -4.45 -18.50 -14.81
N VAL A 44 -5.43 -17.73 -14.35
CA VAL A 44 -5.29 -16.27 -14.18
C VAL A 44 -5.67 -15.90 -12.75
N LEU A 45 -4.81 -15.14 -12.09
CA LEU A 45 -5.09 -14.50 -10.81
C LEU A 45 -4.96 -12.99 -10.99
N CYS A 46 -6.01 -12.25 -10.66
CA CYS A 46 -6.00 -10.80 -10.68
C CYS A 46 -6.35 -10.28 -9.29
N THR A 47 -5.60 -9.29 -8.80
CA THR A 47 -5.95 -8.50 -7.62
C THR A 47 -6.32 -7.09 -8.06
N SER A 48 -7.30 -6.47 -7.40
CA SER A 48 -7.65 -5.07 -7.63
C SER A 48 -8.47 -4.51 -6.48
N ARG A 49 -8.50 -3.18 -6.34
CA ARG A 49 -9.64 -2.52 -5.69
C ARG A 49 -10.93 -2.75 -6.48
N LYS A 50 -12.06 -2.63 -5.79
CA LYS A 50 -13.39 -2.77 -6.40
C LYS A 50 -13.79 -1.49 -7.13
N GLU A 51 -13.15 -1.22 -8.26
CA GLU A 51 -13.50 -0.11 -9.14
C GLU A 51 -14.58 -0.51 -10.16
N MET A 52 -15.49 0.41 -10.44
CA MET A 52 -16.70 0.13 -11.22
C MET A 52 -16.43 -0.38 -12.64
N ASP A 53 -15.41 0.12 -13.34
CA ASP A 53 -15.08 -0.33 -14.70
C ASP A 53 -14.41 -1.70 -14.72
N ILE A 54 -13.59 -2.00 -13.71
CA ILE A 54 -12.99 -3.33 -13.51
C ILE A 54 -14.08 -4.35 -13.20
N GLU A 55 -14.96 -4.05 -12.22
CA GLU A 55 -16.08 -4.90 -11.85
C GLU A 55 -16.96 -5.20 -13.07
N LYS A 56 -17.38 -4.17 -13.81
CA LYS A 56 -18.18 -4.35 -15.04
C LYS A 56 -17.50 -5.21 -16.11
N ALA A 57 -16.18 -5.18 -16.21
CA ALA A 57 -15.45 -5.96 -17.19
C ALA A 57 -15.21 -7.42 -16.75
N ILE A 58 -15.00 -7.65 -15.46
CA ILE A 58 -14.63 -8.95 -14.89
C ILE A 58 -15.86 -9.78 -14.48
N THR A 59 -16.91 -9.18 -13.92
CA THR A 59 -18.11 -9.93 -13.48
C THR A 59 -18.69 -10.86 -14.54
N PRO A 60 -18.81 -10.47 -15.83
CA PRO A 60 -19.31 -11.38 -16.86
C PRO A 60 -18.44 -12.62 -17.07
N LEU A 61 -17.14 -12.55 -16.77
CA LEU A 61 -16.19 -13.66 -16.88
C LEU A 61 -16.30 -14.64 -15.71
N LEU A 62 -16.78 -14.20 -14.56
CA LEU A 62 -16.97 -15.04 -13.37
C LEU A 62 -18.20 -15.95 -13.48
N ILE A 63 -19.22 -15.50 -14.22
CA ILE A 63 -20.48 -16.24 -14.41
C ILE A 63 -20.26 -17.47 -15.29
N GLU A 64 -19.25 -17.45 -16.18
CA GLU A 64 -18.89 -18.58 -17.03
C GLU A 64 -18.07 -19.63 -16.25
N SER A 65 -18.71 -20.37 -15.33
CA SER A 65 -18.35 -21.66 -14.67
C SER A 65 -16.94 -21.91 -14.09
N TRP A 66 -15.94 -21.07 -14.33
CA TRP A 66 -14.52 -21.34 -14.04
C TRP A 66 -13.83 -20.20 -13.27
N GLY A 67 -14.52 -19.08 -13.06
CA GLY A 67 -14.02 -17.95 -12.29
C GLY A 67 -14.45 -18.01 -10.82
N ALA A 68 -13.59 -17.55 -9.93
CA ALA A 68 -13.91 -17.30 -8.53
C ALA A 68 -13.51 -15.86 -8.18
N GLU A 69 -14.34 -15.19 -7.40
CA GLU A 69 -14.06 -13.87 -6.83
C GLU A 69 -13.88 -14.00 -5.33
N ILE A 70 -12.82 -13.39 -4.81
CA ILE A 70 -12.59 -13.24 -3.37
C ILE A 70 -12.79 -11.76 -3.05
N ASP A 71 -14.01 -11.42 -2.65
CA ASP A 71 -14.32 -10.05 -2.21
C ASP A 71 -14.02 -9.91 -0.71
N LEU A 72 -12.84 -9.37 -0.41
CA LEU A 72 -12.40 -9.09 0.97
C LEU A 72 -13.33 -8.10 1.69
N SER A 73 -14.03 -7.20 0.98
CA SER A 73 -14.95 -6.25 1.63
C SER A 73 -16.15 -6.96 2.28
N THR A 74 -16.56 -8.11 1.74
CA THR A 74 -17.65 -8.94 2.27
C THR A 74 -17.20 -9.86 3.41
N GLN A 75 -15.90 -10.11 3.53
CA GLN A 75 -15.30 -11.00 4.54
C GLN A 75 -14.84 -10.24 5.79
N ARG A 76 -15.41 -9.05 6.04
CA ARG A 76 -14.97 -8.12 7.09
C ARG A 76 -14.75 -8.77 8.44
N LYS A 77 -15.66 -9.64 8.88
CA LYS A 77 -15.49 -10.36 10.15
C LYS A 77 -14.21 -11.21 10.20
N ALA A 78 -13.93 -11.97 9.14
CA ALA A 78 -12.73 -12.81 9.09
C ALA A 78 -11.46 -11.95 9.04
N LEU A 79 -11.49 -10.84 8.30
CA LEU A 79 -10.41 -9.85 8.29
C LEU A 79 -10.18 -9.25 9.67
N ASP A 80 -11.22 -8.82 10.37
CA ASP A 80 -11.10 -8.26 11.72
C ASP A 80 -10.57 -9.31 12.71
N ASP A 81 -11.01 -10.57 12.60
CA ASP A 81 -10.48 -11.67 13.42
C ASP A 81 -8.98 -11.89 13.16
N ASP A 82 -8.53 -11.81 11.90
CA ASP A 82 -7.12 -11.97 11.54
C ASP A 82 -6.27 -10.75 11.90
N ILE A 83 -6.82 -9.52 11.82
CA ILE A 83 -6.17 -8.31 12.33
C ILE A 83 -5.99 -8.39 13.85
N GLY A 84 -7.00 -8.90 14.56
CA GLY A 84 -6.90 -9.15 16.00
C GLY A 84 -5.74 -10.08 16.34
N LYS A 85 -5.64 -11.23 15.65
CA LYS A 85 -4.50 -12.16 15.82
C LYS A 85 -3.16 -11.54 15.47
N TYR A 86 -3.12 -10.69 14.45
CA TYR A 86 -1.91 -9.98 14.07
C TYR A 86 -1.47 -9.00 15.18
N ILE A 87 -2.39 -8.24 15.77
CA ILE A 87 -2.10 -7.39 16.93
C ILE A 87 -1.59 -8.24 18.10
N ASP A 88 -2.27 -9.34 18.40
CA ASP A 88 -1.90 -10.25 19.49
C ASP A 88 -0.48 -10.78 19.29
N SER A 89 -0.14 -11.18 18.05
CA SER A 89 1.21 -11.67 17.72
C SER A 89 2.31 -10.61 17.88
N ILE A 90 2.01 -9.33 17.66
CA ILE A 90 2.97 -8.24 17.90
C ILE A 90 3.16 -8.02 19.40
N LEU A 91 2.07 -8.06 20.16
CA LEU A 91 2.08 -7.84 21.61
C LEU A 91 2.71 -8.99 22.41
N GLU A 92 2.96 -10.14 21.77
CA GLU A 92 3.74 -11.27 22.29
C GLU A 92 5.26 -11.07 22.15
N ASP A 93 5.74 -10.06 21.39
CA ASP A 93 7.16 -9.75 21.27
C ASP A 93 7.74 -9.21 22.61
N ASP A 94 8.98 -9.59 22.91
CA ASP A 94 9.76 -9.17 24.09
C ASP A 94 9.75 -7.64 24.28
N GLU A 95 9.65 -6.85 23.21
CA GLU A 95 9.54 -5.38 23.27
C GLU A 95 8.35 -4.90 24.12
N TYR A 96 7.26 -5.68 24.17
CA TYR A 96 6.02 -5.32 24.86
C TYR A 96 5.85 -6.05 26.19
N ASP A 97 6.80 -6.88 26.63
CA ASP A 97 6.69 -7.66 27.89
C ASP A 97 6.47 -6.80 29.13
N THR A 98 7.04 -5.60 29.13
CA THR A 98 6.92 -4.67 30.26
C THR A 98 5.55 -3.99 30.34
N TRP A 99 4.72 -4.12 29.29
CA TRP A 99 3.40 -3.51 29.24
C TRP A 99 2.40 -4.40 29.99
N GLY A 100 1.67 -3.80 30.93
CA GLY A 100 0.63 -4.54 31.66
C GLY A 100 -0.47 -5.05 30.73
N ASN A 101 -0.98 -6.25 31.01
CA ASN A 101 -2.03 -6.89 30.19
C ASN A 101 -3.25 -5.99 29.97
N ASP A 102 -3.69 -5.25 31.00
CA ASP A 102 -4.80 -4.31 30.88
C ASP A 102 -4.56 -3.25 29.80
N PHE A 103 -3.30 -2.79 29.66
CA PHE A 103 -2.93 -1.80 28.64
C PHE A 103 -2.77 -2.44 27.25
N LYS A 104 -2.26 -3.67 27.16
CA LYS A 104 -2.22 -4.44 25.91
C LYS A 104 -3.64 -4.63 25.35
N GLU A 105 -4.59 -4.96 26.21
CA GLU A 105 -6.01 -5.07 25.86
C GLU A 105 -6.62 -3.72 25.44
N GLU A 106 -6.32 -2.63 26.17
CA GLU A 106 -6.76 -1.27 25.79
C GLU A 106 -6.25 -0.89 24.39
N LEU A 107 -4.96 -1.12 24.13
CA LEU A 107 -4.34 -0.87 22.84
C LEU A 107 -5.00 -1.69 21.73
N ARG A 108 -5.15 -2.99 21.95
CA ARG A 108 -5.76 -3.91 21.02
C ARG A 108 -7.15 -3.44 20.60
N ASN A 109 -7.99 -3.10 21.57
CA ASN A 109 -9.36 -2.64 21.31
C ASN A 109 -9.38 -1.33 20.51
N ALA A 110 -8.54 -0.36 20.87
CA ALA A 110 -8.47 0.91 20.18
C ALA A 110 -7.93 0.79 18.73
N LEU A 111 -6.98 -0.11 18.49
CA LEU A 111 -6.50 -0.40 17.14
C LEU A 111 -7.56 -1.11 16.31
N MET A 112 -8.23 -2.12 16.87
CA MET A 112 -9.32 -2.85 16.22
C MET A 112 -10.46 -1.93 15.80
N GLU A 113 -10.86 -0.99 16.66
CA GLU A 113 -11.94 -0.03 16.37
C GLU A 113 -11.63 0.85 15.15
N LYS A 114 -10.36 1.21 14.95
CA LYS A 114 -9.94 2.19 13.93
C LYS A 114 -9.26 1.60 12.71
N ALA A 115 -8.95 0.30 12.72
CA ALA A 115 -8.25 -0.37 11.63
C ALA A 115 -9.06 -0.45 10.34
N ASP A 116 -10.39 -0.50 10.43
CA ASP A 116 -11.30 -0.53 9.28
C ASP A 116 -10.93 -1.61 8.23
N GLY A 117 -10.47 -2.78 8.71
CA GLY A 117 -10.04 -3.90 7.86
C GLY A 117 -8.64 -3.75 7.25
N MET A 118 -7.79 -2.84 7.75
CA MET A 118 -6.46 -2.59 7.20
C MET A 118 -5.33 -2.99 8.15
N PHE A 119 -4.59 -4.05 7.80
CA PHE A 119 -3.36 -4.45 8.49
C PHE A 119 -2.29 -3.35 8.48
N GLN A 120 -2.18 -2.62 7.38
CA GLN A 120 -1.22 -1.54 7.21
C GLN A 120 -1.45 -0.42 8.25
N TYR A 121 -2.71 -0.13 8.58
CA TYR A 121 -3.03 0.83 9.63
C TYR A 121 -2.42 0.41 10.96
N VAL A 122 -2.64 -0.85 11.37
CA VAL A 122 -2.11 -1.41 12.62
C VAL A 122 -0.59 -1.31 12.66
N ARG A 123 0.09 -1.70 11.57
CA ARG A 123 1.54 -1.60 11.45
C ARG A 123 2.03 -0.17 11.64
N CYS A 124 1.42 0.80 10.96
CA CYS A 124 1.78 2.22 11.11
C CYS A 124 1.58 2.73 12.55
N GLN A 125 0.54 2.27 13.25
CA GLN A 125 0.36 2.68 14.64
C GLN A 125 1.44 2.09 15.54
N PHE A 126 1.80 0.82 15.40
CA PHE A 126 2.92 0.24 16.16
C PHE A 126 4.25 0.95 15.89
N GLU A 127 4.60 1.20 14.63
CA GLU A 127 5.80 1.97 14.25
C GLU A 127 5.82 3.37 14.88
N ASN A 128 4.65 3.99 15.07
CA ASN A 128 4.54 5.29 15.73
C ASN A 128 4.65 5.18 17.26
N LEU A 129 4.05 4.17 17.87
CA LEU A 129 4.10 3.95 19.32
C LEU A 129 5.51 3.59 19.80
N GLN A 130 6.26 2.80 19.02
CA GLN A 130 7.66 2.43 19.30
C GLN A 130 8.61 3.63 19.34
N LYS A 131 8.27 4.75 18.69
CA LYS A 131 9.08 5.98 18.71
C LYS A 131 8.90 6.79 20.01
N LEU A 132 7.94 6.44 20.85
CA LEU A 132 7.59 7.20 22.04
C LEU A 132 8.41 6.74 23.25
N SER A 133 8.98 7.70 23.98
CA SER A 133 9.93 7.42 25.07
C SER A 133 9.28 7.25 26.45
N SER A 134 7.95 7.30 26.57
CA SER A 134 7.26 7.14 27.86
C SER A 134 5.84 6.58 27.72
N MET A 135 5.39 5.83 28.73
CA MET A 135 4.03 5.27 28.77
C MET A 135 2.94 6.35 28.72
N ASP A 136 3.19 7.53 29.28
CA ASP A 136 2.24 8.65 29.20
C ASP A 136 2.11 9.19 27.77
N ALA A 137 3.21 9.22 27.02
CA ALA A 137 3.19 9.58 25.60
C ALA A 137 2.44 8.51 24.78
N VAL A 138 2.70 7.22 25.04
CA VAL A 138 1.97 6.10 24.40
C VAL A 138 0.47 6.20 24.67
N ARG A 139 0.05 6.40 25.92
CA ARG A 139 -1.37 6.59 26.27
C ARG A 139 -1.98 7.81 25.59
N LYS A 140 -1.23 8.90 25.44
CA LYS A 140 -1.70 10.09 24.73
C LYS A 140 -1.89 9.80 23.24
N ALA A 141 -0.92 9.13 22.61
CA ALA A 141 -1.01 8.74 21.21
C ALA A 141 -2.18 7.77 20.96
N LEU A 142 -2.44 6.87 21.91
CA LEU A 142 -3.57 5.93 21.83
C LEU A 142 -4.93 6.64 21.79
N ARG A 143 -5.10 7.70 22.58
CA ARG A 143 -6.32 8.53 22.56
C ARG A 143 -6.47 9.36 21.28
N ASP A 144 -5.36 9.64 20.61
CA ASP A 144 -5.26 10.49 19.42
C ASP A 144 -4.92 9.67 18.16
N LEU A 145 -5.38 8.42 18.12
CA LEU A 145 -5.17 7.57 16.94
C LEU A 145 -5.94 8.14 15.73
N PRO A 146 -5.32 8.19 14.53
CA PRO A 146 -6.02 8.53 13.30
C PRO A 146 -7.10 7.49 12.98
N SER A 147 -8.14 7.89 12.24
CA SER A 147 -9.19 6.96 11.79
C SER A 147 -8.83 6.40 10.40
N GLY A 148 -8.41 5.14 10.35
CA GLY A 148 -8.03 4.48 9.09
C GLY A 148 -6.71 4.98 8.49
N LEU A 149 -6.39 4.45 7.31
CA LEU A 149 -5.08 4.63 6.67
C LEU A 149 -4.91 6.01 6.03
N ASP A 150 -5.98 6.61 5.49
CA ASP A 150 -5.93 7.96 4.89
C ASP A 150 -5.53 9.01 5.93
N ALA A 151 -6.23 9.04 7.08
CA ALA A 151 -5.89 9.96 8.17
C ALA A 151 -4.49 9.66 8.76
N THR A 152 -4.03 8.41 8.67
CA THR A 152 -2.67 8.03 9.07
C THR A 152 -1.64 8.66 8.12
N TYR A 153 -1.85 8.56 6.80
CA TYR A 153 -0.96 9.17 5.82
C TYR A 153 -0.99 10.69 5.87
N ASP A 154 -2.16 11.30 6.07
CA ASP A 154 -2.27 12.74 6.31
C ASP A 154 -1.35 13.13 7.46
N ARG A 155 -1.47 12.49 8.63
CA ARG A 155 -0.63 12.79 9.80
C ARG A 155 0.85 12.65 9.50
N ILE A 156 1.25 11.60 8.77
CA ILE A 156 2.65 11.39 8.37
C ILE A 156 3.13 12.55 7.49
N LEU A 157 2.37 12.91 6.46
CA LEU A 157 2.72 14.00 5.55
C LEU A 157 2.77 15.36 6.25
N TRP A 158 1.82 15.64 7.16
CA TRP A 158 1.80 16.87 7.96
C TRP A 158 2.92 16.94 8.99
N SER A 159 3.50 15.81 9.39
CA SER A 159 4.65 15.78 10.32
C SER A 159 6.00 16.08 9.68
N ILE A 160 6.05 16.18 8.35
CA ILE A 160 7.27 16.51 7.61
C ILE A 160 7.60 17.98 7.83
N ASP A 161 8.86 18.25 8.19
CA ASP A 161 9.40 19.61 8.31
C ASP A 161 9.11 20.42 7.04
N GLU A 162 8.59 21.63 7.21
CA GLU A 162 8.22 22.54 6.12
C GLU A 162 9.38 22.77 5.15
N ASP A 163 10.63 22.79 5.64
CA ASP A 163 11.84 22.97 4.84
C ASP A 163 12.09 21.81 3.85
N PHE A 164 11.53 20.62 4.11
CA PHE A 164 11.67 19.42 3.28
C PHE A 164 10.41 19.07 2.50
N GLN A 165 9.26 19.71 2.77
CA GLN A 165 8.01 19.39 2.09
C GLN A 165 8.09 19.51 0.56
N PRO A 166 8.72 20.55 -0.04
CA PRO A 166 8.84 20.65 -1.49
C PRO A 166 9.60 19.46 -2.12
N GLN A 167 10.67 19.00 -1.48
CA GLN A 167 11.52 17.90 -1.92
C GLN A 167 10.80 16.56 -1.75
N VAL A 168 10.07 16.37 -0.64
CA VAL A 168 9.24 15.16 -0.43
C VAL A 168 8.12 15.09 -1.46
N ILE A 169 7.41 16.19 -1.72
CA ILE A 169 6.36 16.24 -2.75
C ILE A 169 6.94 15.92 -4.13
N ALA A 170 8.12 16.46 -4.47
CA ALA A 170 8.80 16.14 -5.73
C ALA A 170 9.15 14.64 -5.81
N SER A 171 9.69 14.08 -4.73
CA SER A 171 10.06 12.67 -4.64
C SER A 171 8.85 11.75 -4.80
N LEU A 172 7.73 12.05 -4.14
CA LEU A 172 6.48 11.30 -4.27
C LEU A 172 5.91 11.36 -5.68
N LYS A 173 5.99 12.51 -6.36
CA LYS A 173 5.58 12.62 -7.77
C LYS A 173 6.45 11.75 -8.67
N TRP A 174 7.76 11.74 -8.46
CA TRP A 174 8.65 10.89 -9.23
C TRP A 174 8.36 9.41 -8.98
N LEU A 175 8.13 8.99 -7.73
CA LEU A 175 7.72 7.62 -7.42
C LEU A 175 6.42 7.23 -8.12
N ALA A 176 5.41 8.10 -8.08
CA ALA A 176 4.09 7.82 -8.66
C ALA A 176 4.07 7.76 -10.20
N PHE A 177 4.93 8.55 -10.86
CA PHE A 177 4.87 8.73 -12.33
C PHE A 177 6.11 8.22 -13.07
N SER A 178 7.08 7.62 -12.38
CA SER A 178 8.23 6.99 -13.03
C SER A 178 7.77 5.82 -13.89
N VAL A 179 8.29 5.77 -15.12
CA VAL A 179 8.03 4.66 -16.06
C VAL A 179 8.80 3.40 -15.66
N VAL A 180 9.88 3.58 -14.91
CA VAL A 180 10.74 2.51 -14.42
C VAL A 180 10.84 2.61 -12.90
N PRO A 181 10.91 1.48 -12.17
CA PRO A 181 11.12 1.50 -10.74
C PRO A 181 12.35 2.33 -10.37
N LEU A 182 12.19 3.28 -9.46
CA LEU A 182 13.29 4.11 -8.97
C LEU A 182 14.07 3.35 -7.90
N GLU A 183 15.39 3.33 -8.05
CA GLU A 183 16.29 2.87 -7.00
C GLU A 183 16.43 3.93 -5.90
N ILE A 184 16.84 3.50 -4.69
CA ILE A 184 17.00 4.39 -3.54
C ILE A 184 17.98 5.53 -3.85
N ASP A 185 19.07 5.24 -4.56
CA ASP A 185 20.06 6.24 -4.93
C ASP A 185 19.48 7.29 -5.90
N GLN A 186 18.64 6.86 -6.83
CA GLN A 186 17.95 7.76 -7.76
C GLN A 186 16.95 8.65 -7.03
N LEU A 187 16.21 8.09 -6.07
CA LEU A 187 15.29 8.85 -5.23
C LEU A 187 16.04 9.87 -4.37
N ALA A 188 17.21 9.51 -3.84
CA ALA A 188 18.09 10.44 -3.12
C ALA A 188 18.59 11.58 -4.01
N GLU A 189 18.95 11.30 -5.26
CA GLU A 189 19.30 12.37 -6.22
C GLU A 189 18.11 13.28 -6.52
N ILE A 190 16.92 12.72 -6.71
CA ILE A 190 15.68 13.48 -6.92
C ILE A 190 15.39 14.39 -5.72
N PHE A 191 15.56 13.90 -4.50
CA PHE A 191 15.33 14.66 -3.28
C PHE A 191 16.26 15.89 -3.18
N MET A 192 17.48 15.77 -3.71
CA MET A 192 18.45 16.87 -3.74
C MET A 192 18.18 17.90 -4.84
N LEU A 193 17.25 17.63 -5.76
CA LEU A 193 16.91 18.58 -6.82
C LEU A 193 16.15 19.77 -6.22
N PRO A 194 16.48 21.00 -6.61
CA PRO A 194 15.71 22.16 -6.19
C PRO A 194 14.27 22.01 -6.67
N SER A 195 13.32 22.18 -5.74
CA SER A 195 11.89 22.25 -6.04
C SER A 195 11.61 23.57 -6.78
N LYS A 196 11.91 23.62 -8.08
CA LYS A 196 11.79 24.79 -8.98
C LYS A 196 11.38 26.12 -8.31
N SER A 197 12.34 27.02 -8.10
CA SER A 197 12.14 28.41 -8.51
C SER A 197 12.10 28.45 -10.04
N ASP A 198 11.41 29.43 -10.62
CA ASP A 198 11.10 29.54 -12.07
C ASP A 198 12.34 29.79 -12.98
N ASP A 199 13.54 29.56 -12.46
CA ASP A 199 14.80 29.92 -13.08
C ASP A 199 15.64 28.64 -13.24
N GLY A 200 16.18 28.43 -14.43
CA GLY A 200 16.72 27.16 -14.93
C GLY A 200 17.68 26.42 -13.99
N PHE A 201 17.84 25.12 -14.26
CA PHE A 201 18.80 24.19 -13.65
C PHE A 201 20.20 24.82 -13.60
N ASP A 202 20.48 25.60 -12.56
CA ASP A 202 21.81 26.13 -12.30
C ASP A 202 22.52 25.22 -11.31
N SER A 203 23.74 24.88 -11.69
CA SER A 203 24.53 23.81 -11.09
C SER A 203 25.01 24.22 -9.70
N MET A 204 24.35 23.76 -8.63
CA MET A 204 24.81 23.99 -7.26
C MET A 204 25.74 22.87 -6.76
N PRO A 205 26.72 23.19 -5.88
CA PRO A 205 27.72 22.24 -5.42
C PRO A 205 27.12 21.23 -4.44
N ARG A 206 27.23 19.94 -4.77
CA ARG A 206 26.81 18.81 -3.92
C ARG A 206 27.63 18.83 -2.61
N LEU A 207 26.97 18.98 -1.46
CA LEU A 207 27.61 18.92 -0.13
C LEU A 207 28.01 17.50 0.29
N PHE A 208 27.31 16.49 -0.23
CA PHE A 208 27.60 15.07 0.03
C PHE A 208 27.48 14.28 -1.27
N LEU A 209 28.49 13.47 -1.56
CA LEU A 209 28.45 12.48 -2.64
C LEU A 209 27.88 11.17 -2.07
N PRO A 210 26.96 10.49 -2.77
CA PRO A 210 26.52 9.15 -2.39
C PRO A 210 27.74 8.23 -2.30
N ARG A 211 27.91 7.57 -1.15
CA ARG A 211 28.91 6.50 -1.04
C ARG A 211 28.36 5.29 -1.77
N MET A 212 28.88 5.03 -2.97
CA MET A 212 28.71 3.75 -3.63
C MET A 212 29.35 2.65 -2.76
N TYR A 213 28.56 1.67 -2.35
CA TYR A 213 29.03 0.36 -1.91
C TYR A 213 28.62 -0.68 -2.94
#